data_AF-A0A524H2K2-F1
#
_entry.id   AF-A0A524H2K2-F1
#
_cell.length_a   1.000
_cell.length_b   1.000
_cell.length_c   1.000
_cell.angle_alpha   90.00
_cell.angle_beta   90.00
_cell.angle_gamma   90.00
#
_symmetry.space_group_name_H-M   'P 1'
#
loop_
_entity.id
_entity.type
_entity.pdbx_description
1 polymer ?
#
loop_
_entity_poly.entity_id
_entity_poly.type
_entity_poly.pdbx_seq_one_letter_code
_entity_poly.pdbx_strand_id
1 'polypeptide(L)'
;MTATGEAAPLRVRVRAADGTARDDGWVRTAHRPFAARVGEGLMIAGGGTAIGVLLLPIPLIHLFGIMVALTTWWFGLQRLRTDTVVVSVGGTCPHCDKVETFFAGFGRKRFRLPISTSCPTCSHALTLEALSP
;
A
#
# COMPACT_ATOMS: atom_id res chain seq x y z
N MET A 1 -3.77 15.78 -14.53
CA MET A 1 -2.75 14.89 -13.96
C MET A 1 -1.86 15.75 -13.06
N THR A 2 -2.19 15.86 -11.78
CA THR A 2 -1.41 16.67 -10.83
C THR A 2 -0.09 15.98 -10.52
N ALA A 3 1.01 16.71 -10.69
CA ALA A 3 2.37 16.24 -10.47
C ALA A 3 2.51 15.64 -9.06
N THR A 4 2.77 14.34 -9.01
CA THR A 4 3.14 13.64 -7.78
C THR A 4 4.55 14.11 -7.42
N GLY A 5 4.70 14.90 -6.36
CA GLY A 5 6.02 15.23 -5.83
C GLY A 5 6.72 13.95 -5.40
N GLU A 6 7.71 13.52 -6.17
CA GLU A 6 8.49 12.33 -5.86
C GLU A 6 9.43 12.67 -4.71
N ALA A 7 9.24 12.02 -3.56
CA ALA A 7 10.12 12.21 -2.42
C ALA A 7 11.47 11.53 -2.68
N ALA A 8 12.54 12.09 -2.11
CA ALA A 8 13.87 11.47 -2.17
C ALA A 8 13.80 10.01 -1.67
N PRO A 9 14.53 9.07 -2.32
CA PRO A 9 14.49 7.67 -1.96
C PRO A 9 15.02 7.48 -0.53
N LEU A 10 14.22 6.84 0.32
CA LEU A 10 14.61 6.51 1.68
C LEU A 10 15.53 5.29 1.65
N ARG A 11 16.73 5.41 2.22
CA ARG A 11 17.67 4.29 2.37
C ARG A 11 17.15 3.31 3.42
N VAL A 12 17.20 2.02 3.09
CA VAL A 12 16.74 0.93 3.95
C VAL A 12 17.71 -0.24 3.92
N ARG A 13 17.73 -0.99 5.03
CA ARG A 13 18.47 -2.23 5.14
C ARG A 13 17.59 -3.37 4.62
N VAL A 14 18.11 -4.15 3.68
CA VAL A 14 17.47 -5.35 3.15
C VAL A 14 18.00 -6.54 3.95
N ARG A 15 17.14 -7.21 4.71
CA ARG A 15 17.46 -8.42 5.48
C ARG A 15 16.76 -9.63 4.86
N ALA A 16 17.48 -10.70 4.53
CA ALA A 16 16.87 -11.97 4.12
C ALA A 16 16.49 -12.82 5.35
N ALA A 17 15.57 -13.76 5.13
CA ALA A 17 15.12 -14.68 6.18
C ALA A 17 16.23 -15.60 6.73
N ASP A 18 17.36 -15.74 6.01
CA ASP A 18 18.55 -16.48 6.46
C ASP A 18 19.45 -15.67 7.41
N GLY A 19 19.09 -14.41 7.67
CA GLY A 19 19.83 -13.50 8.56
C GLY A 19 20.85 -12.62 7.85
N THR A 20 21.12 -12.84 6.55
CA THR A 20 22.01 -11.99 5.77
C THR A 20 21.39 -10.62 5.51
N ALA A 21 22.20 -9.56 5.44
CA ALA A 21 21.73 -8.19 5.27
C ALA A 21 22.63 -7.34 4.37
N ARG A 22 22.01 -6.37 3.68
CA ARG A 22 22.67 -5.35 2.85
C ARG A 22 22.06 -3.97 3.11
N ASP A 23 22.90 -2.93 3.06
CA ASP A 23 22.52 -1.54 3.38
C ASP A 23 22.36 -0.64 2.14
N ASP A 24 22.24 -1.25 0.96
CA ASP A 24 22.09 -0.55 -0.32
C ASP A 24 20.63 -0.44 -0.80
N GLY A 25 19.69 -0.91 0.02
CA GLY A 25 18.26 -0.87 -0.26
C GLY A 25 17.70 0.55 -0.29
N TRP A 26 16.63 0.72 -1.05
CA TRP A 26 15.93 2.00 -1.19
C TRP A 26 14.42 1.81 -1.31
N VAL A 27 13.66 2.78 -0.79
CA VAL A 27 12.21 2.87 -0.89
C VAL A 27 11.83 4.22 -1.48
N ARG A 28 11.14 4.21 -2.62
CA ARG A 28 10.52 5.41 -3.18
C ARG A 28 9.10 5.52 -2.67
N THR A 29 8.79 6.68 -2.12
CA THR A 29 7.45 7.02 -1.65
C THR A 29 6.89 8.16 -2.47
N ALA A 30 5.57 8.16 -2.62
CA ALA A 30 4.84 9.25 -3.23
C ALA A 30 3.82 9.79 -2.25
N HIS A 31 3.72 11.11 -2.18
CA HIS A 31 2.61 11.77 -1.52
C HIS A 31 1.37 11.69 -2.40
N ARG A 32 0.23 11.34 -1.81
CA ARG A 32 -1.04 11.32 -2.52
C ARG A 32 -1.79 12.63 -2.25
N PRO A 33 -2.10 13.42 -3.28
CA PRO A 33 -2.80 14.68 -3.08
C PRO A 33 -4.17 14.44 -2.48
N PHE A 34 -4.56 15.29 -1.52
CA PHE A 34 -5.82 15.18 -0.79
C PHE A 34 -7.03 14.97 -1.71
N ALA A 35 -7.11 15.74 -2.81
CA ALA A 35 -8.17 15.63 -3.81
C ALA A 35 -8.28 14.23 -4.43
N ALA A 36 -7.16 13.58 -4.75
CA ALA A 36 -7.17 12.22 -5.29
C ALA A 36 -7.65 11.21 -4.25
N ARG A 37 -7.32 11.41 -2.97
CA ARG A 37 -7.81 10.54 -1.88
C ARG A 37 -9.31 10.71 -1.64
N VAL A 38 -9.80 11.95 -1.65
CA VAL A 38 -11.22 12.27 -1.50
C VAL A 38 -12.03 11.71 -2.66
N GLY A 39 -11.59 11.92 -3.90
CA GLY A 39 -12.28 11.39 -5.08
C GLY A 39 -12.39 9.86 -5.07
N GLU A 40 -11.29 9.16 -4.74
CA GLU A 40 -11.28 7.71 -4.64
C GLU A 40 -12.15 7.21 -3.46
N GLY A 41 -12.09 7.88 -2.30
CA GLY A 41 -12.92 7.56 -1.14
C GLY A 41 -14.42 7.75 -1.40
N LEU A 42 -14.80 8.85 -2.05
CA LEU A 42 -16.19 9.14 -2.44
C LEU A 42 -16.70 8.15 -3.48
N MET A 43 -15.89 7.75 -4.47
CA MET A 43 -16.31 6.73 -5.43
C MET A 43 -16.62 5.39 -4.73
N ILE A 44 -15.79 4.97 -3.78
CA ILE A 44 -16.02 3.72 -3.03
C ILE A 44 -17.26 3.83 -2.15
N ALA A 45 -17.37 4.91 -1.36
CA ALA A 45 -18.50 5.12 -0.45
C ALA A 45 -19.82 5.31 -1.21
N GLY A 46 -19.81 6.08 -2.29
CA GLY A 46 -20.95 6.32 -3.15
C GLY A 46 -21.40 5.04 -3.87
N GLY A 47 -20.45 4.25 -4.41
CA GLY A 47 -20.76 2.96 -5.02
C GLY A 47 -21.38 1.96 -4.03
N GLY A 48 -20.82 1.87 -2.83
CA GLY A 48 -21.37 1.03 -1.76
C GLY A 48 -22.77 1.45 -1.33
N THR A 49 -23.01 2.76 -1.24
CA THR A 49 -24.32 3.31 -0.89
C THR A 49 -25.35 3.05 -1.99
N ALA A 50 -24.99 3.23 -3.27
CA ALA A 50 -25.86 2.93 -4.40
C ALA A 50 -26.30 1.46 -4.42
N ILE A 51 -25.36 0.53 -4.17
CA ILE A 51 -25.65 -0.90 -4.04
C ILE A 51 -26.57 -1.15 -2.84
N GLY A 52 -26.29 -0.55 -1.69
CA GLY A 52 -27.13 -0.68 -0.50
C GLY A 52 -28.58 -0.22 -0.73
N VAL A 53 -28.77 0.90 -1.43
CA VAL A 53 -30.10 1.42 -1.80
C VAL A 53 -30.82 0.50 -2.79
N LEU A 54 -30.09 -0.06 -3.77
CA LEU A 54 -30.65 -1.03 -4.73
C LEU A 54 -31.15 -2.31 -4.05
N LEU A 55 -30.54 -2.70 -2.92
CA LEU A 55 -30.91 -3.89 -2.15
C LEU A 55 -31.99 -3.62 -1.09
N LEU A 56 -32.39 -2.36 -0.91
CA LEU A 56 -33.42 -1.94 0.03
C LEU A 56 -34.86 -2.43 -0.24
N PRO A 57 -35.30 -2.91 -1.42
CA PRO A 57 -36.66 -3.44 -1.53
C PRO A 57 -36.81 -4.85 -0.92
N ILE A 58 -35.73 -5.51 -0.51
CA ILE A 58 -35.76 -6.90 -0.03
C ILE A 58 -35.56 -6.92 1.51
N PRO A 59 -36.59 -7.23 2.32
CA PRO A 59 -36.58 -7.05 3.78
C PRO A 59 -35.39 -7.69 4.52
N LEU A 60 -35.00 -8.90 4.13
CA LEU A 60 -33.85 -9.60 4.73
C LEU A 60 -32.49 -8.94 4.39
N ILE A 61 -32.41 -8.21 3.28
CA ILE A 61 -31.14 -7.71 2.73
C ILE A 61 -30.83 -6.29 3.24
N HIS A 62 -31.79 -5.61 3.90
CA HIS A 62 -31.55 -4.26 4.44
C HIS A 62 -30.38 -4.23 5.43
N LEU A 63 -30.30 -5.22 6.34
CA LEU A 63 -29.20 -5.31 7.29
C LEU A 63 -27.86 -5.49 6.58
N PHE A 64 -27.82 -6.33 5.54
CA PHE A 64 -26.63 -6.50 4.70
C PHE A 64 -26.27 -5.23 3.94
N GLY A 65 -27.26 -4.52 3.37
CA GLY A 65 -27.07 -3.25 2.68
C GLY A 65 -26.48 -2.17 3.58
N ILE A 66 -26.99 -2.04 4.80
CA ILE A 66 -26.44 -1.12 5.81
C ILE A 66 -25.00 -1.50 6.17
N MET A 67 -24.72 -2.79 6.40
CA MET A 67 -23.35 -3.25 6.71
C MET A 67 -22.38 -3.00 5.55
N VAL A 68 -22.82 -3.18 4.29
CA VAL A 68 -22.02 -2.86 3.10
C VAL A 68 -21.77 -1.35 3.00
N ALA A 69 -22.78 -0.52 3.23
CA ALA A 69 -22.61 0.94 3.26
C ALA A 69 -21.61 1.36 4.35
N LEU A 70 -21.75 0.86 5.57
CA LEU A 70 -20.83 1.20 6.68
C LEU A 70 -19.40 0.74 6.42
N THR A 71 -19.22 -0.47 5.90
CA THR A 71 -17.88 -1.00 5.57
C THR A 71 -17.21 -0.20 4.45
N THR A 72 -17.94 0.16 3.40
CA THR A 72 -17.40 0.99 2.30
C THR A 72 -17.05 2.40 2.76
N TRP A 73 -17.86 3.00 3.64
CA TRP A 73 -17.53 4.28 4.30
C TRP A 73 -16.28 4.18 5.17
N TRP A 74 -16.17 3.12 5.97
CA TRP A 74 -14.98 2.84 6.77
C TRP A 74 -13.71 2.70 5.91
N PHE A 75 -13.77 1.94 4.81
CA PHE A 75 -12.67 1.83 3.86
C PHE A 75 -12.32 3.17 3.20
N GLY A 76 -13.32 3.98 2.83
CA GLY A 76 -13.13 5.33 2.29
C GLY A 76 -12.41 6.25 3.29
N LEU A 77 -12.80 6.21 4.56
CA LEU A 77 -12.16 6.94 5.66
C LEU A 77 -10.71 6.48 5.88
N GLN A 78 -10.43 5.18 5.85
CA GLN A 78 -9.07 4.67 5.94
C GLN A 78 -8.20 5.16 4.75
N ARG A 79 -8.80 5.26 3.56
CA ARG A 79 -8.13 5.78 2.37
C ARG A 79 -7.77 7.26 2.50
N LEU A 80 -8.68 8.05 3.05
CA LEU A 80 -8.47 9.45 3.40
C LEU A 80 -7.36 9.66 4.43
N ARG A 81 -6.97 8.65 5.22
CA ARG A 81 -5.88 8.75 6.20
C ARG A 81 -4.51 8.32 5.65
N THR A 82 -4.44 7.92 4.37
CA THR A 82 -3.19 7.44 3.76
C THR A 82 -2.56 8.56 2.94
N ASP A 83 -1.69 9.35 3.56
CA ASP A 83 -0.95 10.45 2.92
C ASP A 83 0.18 9.97 2.00
N THR A 84 0.82 8.87 2.37
CA THR A 84 2.05 8.41 1.71
C THR A 84 1.94 6.94 1.33
N VAL A 85 2.25 6.64 0.08
CA VAL A 85 2.25 5.28 -0.47
C VAL A 85 3.63 4.89 -0.96
N VAL A 86 3.93 3.59 -0.88
CA VAL A 86 5.12 3.03 -1.51
C VAL A 86 4.87 2.89 -3.00
N VAL A 87 5.76 3.48 -3.81
CA VAL A 87 5.71 3.38 -5.28
C VAL A 87 6.54 2.19 -5.73
N SER A 88 7.77 2.13 -5.26
CA SER A 88 8.74 1.10 -5.64
C SER A 88 9.77 0.92 -4.55
N VAL A 89 10.29 -0.29 -4.44
CA VAL A 89 11.41 -0.63 -3.56
C VAL A 89 12.44 -1.40 -4.37
N GLY A 90 13.71 -1.32 -3.98
CA GLY A 90 14.75 -2.07 -4.64
C GLY A 90 16.03 -2.12 -3.82
N GLY A 91 17.00 -2.88 -4.30
CA GLY A 91 18.29 -3.08 -3.66
C GLY A 91 18.95 -4.38 -4.13
N THR A 92 20.08 -4.71 -3.53
CA THR A 92 20.74 -6.01 -3.74
C THR A 92 20.12 -7.06 -2.81
N CYS A 93 19.71 -8.20 -3.37
CA CYS A 93 19.32 -9.34 -2.55
C CYS A 93 20.55 -9.89 -1.82
N PRO A 94 20.56 -9.98 -0.47
CA PRO A 94 21.72 -10.44 0.29
C PRO A 94 22.00 -11.95 0.11
N HIS A 95 21.04 -12.71 -0.42
CA HIS A 95 21.17 -14.16 -0.65
C HIS A 95 21.75 -14.51 -2.03
N CYS A 96 21.32 -13.84 -3.10
CA CYS A 96 21.72 -14.16 -4.47
C CYS A 96 22.49 -13.04 -5.20
N ASP A 97 22.80 -11.95 -4.49
CA ASP A 97 23.54 -10.77 -4.96
C ASP A 97 23.00 -10.12 -6.26
N LYS A 98 21.71 -10.33 -6.57
CA LYS A 98 21.04 -9.67 -7.70
C LYS A 98 20.47 -8.32 -7.29
N VAL A 99 20.72 -7.31 -8.12
CA VAL A 99 20.17 -5.95 -7.96
C VAL A 99 18.85 -5.87 -8.71
N GLU A 100 17.74 -5.80 -7.98
CA GLU A 100 16.40 -5.79 -8.59
C GLU A 100 15.43 -4.89 -7.81
N THR A 101 14.29 -4.59 -8.43
CA THR A 101 13.15 -3.95 -7.75
C THR A 101 12.29 -5.02 -7.11
N PHE A 102 12.00 -4.89 -5.81
CA PHE A 102 11.12 -5.83 -5.11
C PHE A 102 9.66 -5.38 -5.19
N PHE A 103 8.75 -6.34 -5.06
CA PHE A 103 7.33 -6.05 -5.05
C PHE A 103 6.89 -5.50 -3.68
N ALA A 104 6.55 -4.22 -3.60
CA ALA A 104 6.04 -3.58 -2.37
C ALA A 104 4.50 -3.55 -2.25
N GLY A 105 3.79 -4.32 -3.08
CA GLY A 105 2.34 -4.28 -3.18
C GLY A 105 1.83 -3.40 -4.32
N PHE A 106 0.52 -3.40 -4.54
CA PHE A 106 -0.15 -2.74 -5.68
C PHE A 106 -0.21 -1.20 -5.60
N GLY A 107 0.91 -0.51 -5.32
CA GLY A 107 1.01 0.97 -5.39
C GLY A 107 0.06 1.74 -4.45
N ARG A 108 -0.51 1.06 -3.46
CA ARG A 108 -1.64 1.55 -2.64
C ARG A 108 -1.51 1.19 -1.16
N LYS A 109 -0.43 0.52 -0.77
CA LYS A 109 -0.16 0.14 0.62
C LYS A 109 0.37 1.37 1.36
N ARG A 110 -0.19 1.64 2.54
CA ARG A 110 0.32 2.68 3.44
C ARG A 110 1.79 2.41 3.72
N PHE A 111 2.63 3.42 3.58
CA PHE A 111 4.03 3.30 3.95
C PHE A 111 4.15 3.01 5.45
N ARG A 112 4.67 1.84 5.79
CA ARG A 112 4.99 1.42 7.17
C ARG A 112 6.17 0.47 7.10
N LEU A 113 7.23 0.78 7.82
CA LEU A 113 8.36 -0.13 8.04
C LEU A 113 8.10 -0.98 9.30
N PRO A 114 8.59 -2.23 9.35
CA PRO A 114 9.30 -2.95 8.29
C PRO A 114 8.37 -3.38 7.14
N ILE A 115 8.92 -3.51 5.92
CA ILE A 115 8.18 -4.01 4.74
C ILE A 115 8.68 -5.42 4.39
N SER A 116 7.80 -6.41 4.47
CA SER A 116 8.08 -7.78 4.00
C SER A 116 7.80 -7.90 2.49
N THR A 117 8.75 -8.48 1.76
CA THR A 117 8.69 -8.73 0.32
C THR A 117 9.48 -10.01 -0.02
N SER A 118 9.63 -10.35 -1.30
CA SER A 118 10.46 -11.46 -1.76
C SER A 118 11.33 -11.04 -2.94
N CYS A 119 12.48 -11.68 -3.10
CA CYS A 119 13.32 -11.49 -4.27
C CYS A 119 12.64 -12.14 -5.50
N PRO A 120 12.49 -11.44 -6.64
CA PRO A 120 11.89 -12.04 -7.82
C PRO A 120 12.76 -13.11 -8.47
N THR A 121 14.09 -13.03 -8.32
CA THR A 121 15.00 -14.06 -8.85
C THR A 121 15.03 -15.34 -8.01
N CYS A 122 15.35 -15.24 -6.73
CA CYS A 122 15.56 -16.43 -5.88
C CYS A 122 14.34 -16.80 -5.02
N SER A 123 13.24 -16.03 -5.10
CA SER A 123 12.02 -16.19 -4.29
C SER A 123 12.19 -16.11 -2.76
N HIS A 124 13.40 -15.81 -2.29
CA HIS A 124 13.70 -15.75 -0.87
C HIS A 124 12.96 -14.59 -0.20
N ALA A 125 12.46 -14.82 1.02
CA ALA A 125 11.77 -13.79 1.80
C ALA A 125 12.76 -12.71 2.26
N LEU A 126 12.37 -11.45 2.07
CA LEU A 126 13.14 -10.25 2.39
C LEU A 126 12.32 -9.33 3.30
N THR A 127 13.00 -8.66 4.22
CA THR A 127 12.43 -7.66 5.11
C THR A 127 13.24 -6.37 4.97
N LEU A 128 12.54 -5.27 4.69
CA LEU A 128 13.13 -3.94 4.55
C LEU A 128 12.96 -3.19 5.87
N GLU A 129 14.07 -2.82 6.50
CA GLU A 129 14.14 -2.12 7.79
C GLU A 129 14.65 -0.69 7.57
N ALA A 130 14.22 0.26 8.40
CA ALA A 130 14.80 1.61 8.38
C ALA A 130 16.29 1.52 8.73
N LEU A 131 17.17 2.23 7.99
CA LEU A 131 18.46 2.56 8.57
C LEU A 131 18.19 3.51 9.73
N SER A 132 18.40 3.04 10.96
CA SER A 132 18.48 3.92 12.12
C SER A 132 19.59 4.94 11.88
N PRO A 133 19.34 6.25 12.10
CA PRO A 133 20.38 7.28 12.00
C PRO A 133 21.51 7.06 13.01
#